data_AF-A0A151IXJ6-F1
#
_entry.id   AF-A0A151IXJ6-F1
#
_cell.length_a   1.000
_cell.length_b   1.000
_cell.length_c   1.000
_cell.angle_alpha   90.00
_cell.angle_beta   90.00
_cell.angle_gamma   90.00
#
_symmetry.space_group_name_H-M   'P 1'
#
loop_
_entity.id
_entity.type
_entity.pdbx_description
1 polymer ?
#
loop_
_entity_poly.entity_id
_entity_poly.type
_entity_poly.pdbx_seq_one_letter_code
_entity_poly.pdbx_strand_id
1 'polypeptide(L)' 'MSAAYASRYEAVFLYSHPKGPKMSYVAAAKYMGKSKSFVAKWVQQYKKTKNVDDLPERGSIGKVTPNMEKKL' A
#
# COMPACT_ATOMS: atom_id res chain seq x y z
N MET A 1 12.04 10.22 8.68
CA MET A 1 10.97 9.39 8.06
C MET A 1 10.41 10.13 6.86
N SER A 2 10.16 9.46 5.74
CA SER A 2 9.55 10.11 4.57
C SER A 2 8.04 10.24 4.74
N ALA A 3 7.43 11.27 4.13
CA ALA A 3 5.98 11.45 4.12
C ALA A 3 5.24 10.24 3.52
N ALA A 4 5.85 9.58 2.53
CA ALA A 4 5.32 8.36 1.95
C ALA A 4 5.28 7.22 2.99
N TYR A 5 6.37 7.00 3.74
CA TYR A 5 6.41 5.97 4.79
C TYR A 5 5.33 6.21 5.85
N ALA A 6 5.23 7.44 6.36
CA ALA A 6 4.24 7.81 7.37
C ALA A 6 2.81 7.49 6.91
N SER A 7 2.46 7.85 5.66
CA SER A 7 1.14 7.54 5.11
C SER A 7 0.84 6.03 5.02
N ARG A 8 1.83 5.20 4.71
CA ARG A 8 1.64 3.74 4.59
C ARG A 8 1.48 3.11 5.97
N TYR A 9 2.29 3.55 6.92
CA TYR A 9 2.20 3.13 8.31
C TYR A 9 0.83 3.50 8.89
N GLU A 10 0.37 4.74 8.68
CA GLU A 10 -0.93 5.21 9.15
C GLU A 10 -2.09 4.41 8.55
N ALA A 11 -2.03 4.07 7.25
CA ALA A 11 -3.02 3.19 6.62
C ALA A 11 -3.12 1.81 7.28
N VAL A 12 -1.98 1.24 7.68
CA VAL A 12 -1.92 -0.04 8.39
C VAL A 12 -2.40 0.11 9.83
N PHE A 13 -1.95 1.16 10.50
CA PHE A 13 -2.25 1.45 11.89
C PHE A 13 -3.75 1.62 12.13
N LEU A 14 -4.44 2.41 11.30
CA LEU A 14 -5.88 2.65 11.41
C LEU A 14 -6.72 1.37 11.28
N TYR A 15 -6.27 0.42 10.45
CA TYR A 15 -6.95 -0.87 10.28
C TYR A 15 -6.61 -1.89 11.39
N SER A 16 -5.34 -1.94 11.79
CA SER A 16 -4.81 -2.98 12.69
C SER A 16 -4.60 -2.51 14.13
N HIS A 17 -5.24 -1.39 14.50
CA HIS A 17 -5.04 -0.74 15.78
C HIS A 17 -5.20 -1.72 16.97
N PRO A 18 -4.14 -1.96 17.76
CA PRO A 18 -4.18 -2.96 18.84
C PRO A 18 -4.95 -2.50 20.08
N LYS A 19 -5.06 -1.19 20.30
CA LYS A 19 -5.64 -0.57 21.52
C LYS A 19 -6.76 0.43 21.23
N GLY A 20 -7.25 0.52 19.99
CA GLY A 20 -8.23 1.52 19.57
C GLY A 20 -9.29 0.96 18.61
N PRO A 21 -10.31 1.77 18.24
CA PRO A 21 -11.35 1.34 17.31
C PRO A 21 -10.71 0.98 15.96
N LYS A 22 -10.85 -0.28 15.57
CA LYS A 22 -10.37 -0.73 14.25
C LYS A 22 -11.24 -0.11 13.18
N MET A 23 -10.64 0.67 12.29
CA MET A 23 -11.37 1.27 11.18
C MET A 23 -11.53 0.26 10.04
N SER A 24 -12.69 0.31 9.37
CA SER A 24 -12.84 -0.36 8.08
C SER A 24 -11.94 0.31 7.05
N TYR A 25 -11.62 -0.41 5.96
CA TYR A 25 -10.83 0.15 4.86
C TYR A 25 -11.41 1.46 4.30
N VAL A 26 -12.74 1.59 4.30
CA VAL A 26 -13.44 2.78 3.78
C VAL A 26 -13.29 3.95 4.74
N ALA A 27 -13.45 3.71 6.05
CA ALA A 27 -13.29 4.75 7.06
C ALA A 27 -11.84 5.28 7.11
N ALA A 28 -10.85 4.37 7.08
CA ALA A 28 -9.44 4.74 7.02
C ALA A 28 -9.09 5.52 5.74
N ALA A 29 -9.61 5.09 4.59
CA ALA A 29 -9.41 5.79 3.32
C ALA A 29 -9.97 7.22 3.35
N LYS A 30 -11.19 7.39 3.89
CA LYS A 30 -11.83 8.69 4.06
C LYS A 30 -11.04 9.59 5.01
N TYR A 31 -10.57 9.05 6.13
CA TYR A 31 -9.74 9.77 7.11
C TYR A 31 -8.47 10.32 6.48
N MET A 32 -7.79 9.50 5.67
CA MET A 32 -6.52 9.87 5.03
C MET A 32 -6.66 10.68 3.74
N GLY A 33 -7.88 10.84 3.21
CA GLY A 33 -8.08 11.38 1.86
C GLY A 33 -7.43 10.53 0.76
N LYS A 34 -7.43 9.20 0.92
CA LYS A 34 -6.85 8.22 -0.02
C LYS A 34 -7.90 7.26 -0.54
N SER A 35 -7.53 6.44 -1.52
CA SER A 35 -8.42 5.40 -2.04
C SER A 35 -8.48 4.19 -1.09
N LYS A 36 -9.61 3.48 -1.11
CA LYS A 36 -9.76 2.19 -0.40
C LYS A 36 -8.71 1.17 -0.85
N SER A 37 -8.39 1.15 -2.14
CA SER A 37 -7.38 0.26 -2.73
C SER A 37 -5.97 0.54 -2.18
N PHE A 38 -5.64 1.80 -1.90
CA PHE A 38 -4.38 2.17 -1.26
C PHE A 38 -4.28 1.54 0.14
N VAL A 39 -5.30 1.73 0.99
CA VAL A 39 -5.31 1.17 2.35
C VAL A 39 -5.26 -0.36 2.31
N ALA A 40 -6.06 -0.98 1.44
CA ALA A 40 -6.07 -2.43 1.28
C ALA A 40 -4.71 -2.99 0.86
N LYS A 41 -4.02 -2.35 -0.09
CA LYS A 41 -2.69 -2.76 -0.57
C LYS A 41 -1.69 -2.79 0.58
N TRP A 42 -1.63 -1.72 1.39
CA TRP A 42 -0.64 -1.62 2.46
C TRP A 42 -0.94 -2.53 3.65
N VAL A 43 -2.21 -2.70 4.00
CA VAL A 43 -2.63 -3.67 5.02
C VAL A 43 -2.29 -5.10 4.58
N GLN A 44 -2.56 -5.47 3.33
CA GLN A 44 -2.21 -6.80 2.81
C GLN A 44 -0.69 -7.00 2.77
N GLN A 45 0.07 -5.99 2.35
CA GLN A 45 1.53 -6.03 2.35
C GLN A 45 2.06 -6.25 3.76
N TYR A 46 1.60 -5.46 4.73
CA TYR A 46 2.00 -5.59 6.13
C TYR A 46 1.63 -6.95 6.73
N LYS A 47 0.49 -7.54 6.36
CA LYS A 47 0.15 -8.91 6.79
C LYS A 47 1.15 -9.95 6.27
N LYS A 48 1.71 -9.76 5.07
CA LYS A 48 2.67 -10.68 4.44
C LYS A 48 4.10 -10.48 4.93
N THR A 49 4.60 -9.24 4.90
CA THR A 49 6.02 -8.92 5.12
C THR A 49 6.30 -8.32 6.50
N LYS A 50 5.25 -7.95 7.25
CA LYS A 50 5.35 -7.13 8.48
C LYS A 50 6.10 -5.81 8.25
N ASN A 51 6.18 -5.35 7.00
CA ASN A 51 6.87 -4.13 6.59
C ASN A 51 5.97 -3.26 5.70
N VAL A 52 6.08 -1.93 5.85
CA VAL A 52 5.38 -0.91 5.04
C VAL A 52 6.31 -0.14 4.11
N ASP A 53 7.62 -0.40 4.16
CA ASP A 53 8.60 0.25 3.29
C ASP A 53 8.89 -0.57 2.02
N ASP A 54 8.78 -1.89 2.10
CA ASP A 54 8.95 -2.80 0.97
C ASP A 54 7.70 -2.82 0.10
N LEU A 55 7.78 -2.14 -1.05
CA LEU A 55 6.94 -2.49 -2.20
C LEU A 55 7.55 -3.70 -2.88
N PRO A 56 6.74 -4.68 -3.33
CA PRO A 56 7.25 -5.81 -4.11
C PRO A 56 7.97 -5.39 -5.40
N GLU A 57 7.78 -4.14 -5.86
CA GLU A 57 8.41 -3.57 -7.06
C GLU A 57 9.58 -2.60 -6.74
N ARG A 58 9.95 -2.44 -5.47
CA ARG A 58 11.10 -1.58 -5.12
C ARG A 58 12.38 -2.32 -5.51
N GLY A 59 12.90 -2.01 -6.69
CA GLY A 59 14.06 -2.67 -7.29
C GLY A 59 13.73 -3.59 -8.47
N SER A 60 12.45 -3.76 -8.85
CA SER A 60 12.14 -4.30 -10.16
C SER A 60 12.46 -3.22 -11.19
N ILE A 61 13.70 -3.24 -11.68
CA ILE A 61 14.06 -2.77 -13.02
C ILE A 61 12.89 -3.20 -13.91
N GLY A 62 12.25 -2.23 -14.58
CA GLY A 62 11.05 -2.48 -15.37
C GLY A 62 11.22 -3.76 -16.16
N LYS A 63 10.34 -4.75 -15.93
CA LYS A 63 10.25 -5.89 -16.84
C LYS A 63 9.88 -5.27 -18.18
N VAL A 64 10.88 -5.07 -19.03
CA VAL A 64 10.67 -4.86 -20.45
C VAL A 64 9.91 -6.10 -20.89
N THR A 65 8.63 -5.96 -21.19
CA THR A 65 7.91 -6.97 -21.94
C THR A 65 8.49 -6.94 -23.35
N PRO A 66 9.18 -7.99 -23.85
CA PRO A 66 9.50 -8.07 -25.27
C PRO A 66 8.24 -8.59 -25.97
N ASN A 67 7.16 -7.81 -25.99
CA ASN A 67 6.12 -7.98 -27.00
C ASN A 67 5.13 -6.82 -27.01
N MET A 68 5.57 -5.70 -27.56
CA MET A 68 4.70 -4.97 -28.48
C MET A 68 5.42 -4.97 -29.82
N GLU A 69 5.37 -6.11 -30.50
CA GLU A 69 5.57 -6.15 -31.95
C GLU A 69 4.59 -5.14 -32.56
N LYS A 70 5.18 -4.12 -33.18
CA LYS A 70 4.50 -3.15 -34.01
C LYS A 70 3.78 -3.93 -35.12
N LYS A 71 2.45 -3.91 -35.11
CA LYS A 71 1.69 -4.08 -36.37
C LYS A 71 1.95 -2.84 -37.22
N LEU A 72 2.84 -3.01 -38.19
CA LEU A 72 2.80 -2.28 -39.46
C LEU A 72 1.65 -2.85 -40.30
#